data_AF-A0A840LBN5-F1
#
_entry.id   AF-A0A840LBN5-F1
#
_cell.length_a   1.000
_cell.length_b   1.000
_cell.length_c   1.000
_cell.angle_alpha   90.00
_cell.angle_beta   90.00
_cell.angle_gamma   90.00
#
_symmetry.space_group_name_H-M   'P 1'
#
loop_
_entity.id
_entity.type
_entity.pdbx_description
1 polymer ?
#
loop_
_entity_poly.entity_id
_entity_poly.type
_entity_poly.pdbx_seq_one_letter_code
_entity_poly.pdbx_strand_id
1 'polypeptide(L)'
;MPYPVSERNVAYICEQMLHVSWKPRLGTQALDVLSLADSLLEQAFFLGAWHYLETKSREGGGPDRLTLNTSQVDFGGRSYLGLWLVEPWFGWYQTDKEWGGPSALMFVPQLQSATKEITHDFGLFYGDDNGQPRWKLHAAIEVDGYAIHQGRRPADELRDTGLPYKVLRLYEESDKPLDWFRKIVELDARARDAR
;
A
#
# COMPACT_ATOMS: atom_id res chain seq x y z
N MET A 1 -6.94 -19.50 -1.53
CA MET A 1 -6.77 -19.56 -3.00
C MET A 1 -6.74 -18.12 -3.49
N PRO A 2 -5.80 -17.73 -4.37
CA PRO A 2 -5.75 -16.36 -4.87
C PRO A 2 -7.06 -16.01 -5.57
N TYR A 3 -7.56 -14.80 -5.32
CA TYR A 3 -8.78 -14.28 -5.96
C TYR A 3 -8.40 -13.78 -7.36
N PRO A 4 -8.90 -14.39 -8.46
CA PRO A 4 -8.57 -13.90 -9.80
C PRO A 4 -9.05 -12.45 -9.94
N VAL A 5 -8.12 -11.54 -10.23
CA VAL A 5 -8.41 -10.13 -10.44
C VAL A 5 -8.47 -9.85 -11.92
N SER A 6 -9.62 -9.36 -12.37
CA SER A 6 -9.83 -8.82 -13.71
C SER A 6 -10.10 -7.32 -13.63
N GLU A 7 -10.07 -6.64 -14.78
CA GLU A 7 -10.53 -5.24 -14.87
C GLU A 7 -11.95 -5.04 -14.33
N ARG A 8 -12.81 -6.07 -14.43
CA ARG A 8 -14.16 -6.04 -13.85
C ARG A 8 -14.13 -6.04 -12.32
N ASN A 9 -13.21 -6.78 -11.71
CA ASN A 9 -13.03 -6.75 -10.24
C ASN A 9 -12.55 -5.38 -9.79
N VAL A 10 -11.59 -4.80 -10.52
CA VAL A 10 -11.07 -3.46 -10.23
C VAL A 10 -12.15 -2.39 -10.37
N ALA A 11 -12.96 -2.46 -11.43
CA ALA A 11 -14.11 -1.57 -11.62
C ALA A 11 -15.14 -1.74 -10.48
N TYR A 12 -15.44 -2.97 -10.09
CA TYR A 12 -16.31 -3.25 -8.95
C TYR A 12 -15.75 -2.63 -7.66
N ILE A 13 -14.46 -2.81 -7.35
CA ILE A 13 -13.84 -2.21 -6.16
C ILE A 13 -13.97 -0.68 -6.21
N CYS A 14 -13.61 -0.05 -7.33
CA CYS A 14 -13.66 1.40 -7.47
C CYS A 14 -15.09 1.95 -7.29
N GLU A 15 -16.07 1.36 -7.96
CA GLU A 15 -17.45 1.88 -7.97
C GLU A 15 -18.25 1.49 -6.72
N GLN A 16 -18.10 0.25 -6.25
CA GLN A 16 -18.96 -0.34 -5.21
C GLN A 16 -18.34 -0.30 -3.81
N MET A 17 -17.01 -0.41 -3.69
CA MET A 17 -16.34 -0.39 -2.39
C MET A 17 -15.74 0.98 -2.07
N LEU A 18 -15.13 1.63 -3.06
CA LEU A 18 -14.51 2.95 -2.90
C LEU A 18 -15.47 4.10 -3.21
N HIS A 19 -16.58 3.84 -3.91
CA HIS A 19 -17.56 4.84 -4.34
C HIS A 19 -16.95 5.99 -5.15
N VAL A 20 -16.00 5.67 -6.04
CA VAL A 20 -15.37 6.62 -6.95
C VAL A 20 -15.51 6.15 -8.40
N SER A 21 -15.69 7.09 -9.33
CA SER A 21 -15.69 6.78 -10.77
C SER A 21 -14.28 6.69 -11.37
N TRP A 22 -13.28 6.39 -10.53
CA TRP A 22 -11.89 6.24 -10.93
C TRP A 22 -11.67 4.90 -11.63
N LYS A 23 -10.83 4.91 -12.68
CA LYS A 23 -10.50 3.74 -13.49
C LYS A 23 -8.98 3.67 -13.66
N PRO A 24 -8.28 2.96 -12.76
CA PRO A 24 -6.84 2.80 -12.87
C PRO A 24 -6.48 2.01 -14.13
N ARG A 25 -5.33 2.33 -14.73
CA ARG A 25 -4.79 1.56 -15.86
C ARG A 25 -3.86 0.49 -15.31
N LEU A 26 -4.35 -0.74 -15.26
CA LEU A 26 -3.60 -1.90 -14.80
C LEU A 26 -3.26 -2.80 -15.98
N GLY A 27 -1.97 -3.02 -16.22
CA GLY A 27 -1.53 -4.07 -17.13
C GLY A 27 -1.75 -5.47 -16.52
N THR A 28 -1.66 -6.52 -17.33
CA THR A 28 -1.87 -7.92 -16.89
C THR A 28 -1.02 -8.29 -15.68
N GLN A 29 0.29 -7.98 -15.71
CA GLN A 29 1.17 -8.27 -14.58
C GLN A 29 0.75 -7.55 -13.29
N ALA A 30 0.20 -6.34 -13.41
CA ALA A 30 -0.24 -5.60 -12.24
C ALA A 30 -1.53 -6.20 -11.63
N LEU A 31 -2.44 -6.69 -12.49
CA LEU A 31 -3.60 -7.46 -12.06
C LEU A 31 -3.18 -8.78 -11.39
N ASP A 32 -2.17 -9.46 -11.95
CA ASP A 32 -1.64 -10.70 -11.38
C ASP A 32 -1.06 -10.46 -9.98
N VAL A 33 -0.30 -9.38 -9.76
CA VAL A 33 0.18 -9.02 -8.41
C VAL A 33 -0.98 -8.69 -7.49
N LEU A 34 -1.94 -7.88 -7.93
CA LEU A 34 -3.10 -7.52 -7.10
C LEU A 34 -3.93 -8.76 -6.70
N SER A 35 -3.93 -9.81 -7.52
CA SER A 35 -4.59 -11.09 -7.24
C SER A 35 -3.93 -11.92 -6.14
N LEU A 36 -2.71 -11.55 -5.73
CA LEU A 36 -2.02 -12.17 -4.61
C LEU A 36 -2.57 -11.71 -3.25
N ALA A 37 -3.31 -10.60 -3.20
CA ALA A 37 -4.01 -10.19 -1.98
C ALA A 37 -5.08 -11.24 -1.62
N ASP A 38 -5.26 -11.49 -0.32
CA ASP A 38 -6.13 -12.57 0.18
C ASP A 38 -7.62 -12.18 0.10
N SER A 39 -7.93 -10.89 0.05
CA SER A 39 -9.29 -10.38 0.03
C SER A 39 -9.51 -9.17 -0.91
N LEU A 40 -10.77 -8.95 -1.32
CA LEU A 40 -11.16 -7.73 -2.03
C LEU A 40 -10.98 -6.47 -1.16
N LEU A 41 -11.01 -6.61 0.16
CA LEU A 41 -10.80 -5.51 1.09
C LEU A 41 -9.35 -5.02 1.01
N GLU A 42 -8.37 -5.93 1.08
CA GLU A 42 -6.96 -5.59 0.88
C GLU A 42 -6.72 -4.91 -0.48
N GLN A 43 -7.34 -5.45 -1.54
CA GLN A 43 -7.27 -4.84 -2.87
C GLN A 43 -7.87 -3.43 -2.89
N ALA A 44 -8.96 -3.18 -2.15
CA ALA A 44 -9.55 -1.86 -2.00
C ALA A 44 -8.62 -0.89 -1.26
N PHE A 45 -7.96 -1.32 -0.18
CA PHE A 45 -6.97 -0.52 0.54
C PHE A 45 -5.78 -0.16 -0.35
N PHE A 46 -5.27 -1.11 -1.13
CA PHE A 46 -4.25 -0.85 -2.15
C PHE A 46 -4.71 0.23 -3.13
N LEU A 47 -5.86 0.00 -3.78
CA LEU A 47 -6.36 0.89 -4.82
C LEU A 47 -6.69 2.28 -4.27
N GLY A 48 -7.13 2.37 -3.03
CA GLY A 48 -7.36 3.63 -2.36
C GLY A 48 -6.07 4.42 -2.08
N ALA A 49 -4.95 3.76 -1.76
CA ALA A 49 -3.65 4.43 -1.64
C ALA A 49 -3.18 5.03 -2.97
N TRP A 50 -3.34 4.29 -4.07
CA TRP A 50 -3.00 4.80 -5.40
C TRP A 50 -3.92 5.95 -5.81
N HIS A 51 -5.24 5.80 -5.63
CA HIS A 51 -6.19 6.88 -5.89
C HIS A 51 -5.84 8.16 -5.12
N TYR A 52 -5.48 8.02 -3.84
CA TYR A 52 -5.02 9.13 -3.01
C TYR A 52 -3.80 9.84 -3.65
N LEU A 53 -2.78 9.06 -4.03
CA LEU A 53 -1.55 9.61 -4.61
C LEU A 53 -1.79 10.31 -5.95
N GLU A 54 -2.60 9.74 -6.85
CA GLU A 54 -2.96 10.42 -8.12
C GLU A 54 -3.75 11.70 -7.88
N THR A 55 -4.69 11.67 -6.95
CA THR A 55 -5.50 12.84 -6.61
C THR A 55 -4.62 13.96 -6.08
N LYS A 56 -3.71 13.65 -5.16
CA LYS A 56 -2.79 14.63 -4.59
C LYS A 56 -1.75 15.13 -5.60
N SER A 57 -1.25 14.24 -6.45
CA SER A 57 -0.39 14.61 -7.59
C SER A 57 -1.07 15.67 -8.45
N ARG A 58 -2.32 15.45 -8.86
CA ARG A 58 -3.08 16.40 -9.68
C ARG A 58 -3.34 17.72 -8.95
N GLU A 59 -3.74 17.67 -7.68
CA GLU A 59 -3.96 18.88 -6.86
C GLU A 59 -2.69 19.73 -6.69
N GLY A 60 -1.52 19.08 -6.62
CA GLY A 60 -0.21 19.72 -6.50
C GLY A 60 0.43 20.16 -7.82
N GLY A 61 -0.28 20.05 -8.95
CA GLY A 61 0.25 20.40 -10.27
C GLY A 61 1.23 19.37 -10.87
N GLY A 62 1.28 18.16 -10.29
CA GLY A 62 1.98 17.00 -10.86
C GLY A 62 1.18 16.33 -11.99
N PRO A 63 1.61 15.14 -12.45
CA PRO A 63 0.92 14.41 -13.50
C PRO A 63 -0.48 13.94 -13.07
N ASP A 64 -1.41 13.92 -14.02
CA ASP A 64 -2.79 13.43 -13.81
C ASP A 64 -2.86 11.94 -13.46
N ARG A 65 -1.82 11.18 -13.80
CA ARG A 65 -1.69 9.74 -13.58
C ARG A 65 -0.27 9.41 -13.18
N LEU A 66 -0.13 8.52 -12.22
CA LEU A 66 1.17 7.99 -11.83
C LEU A 66 1.44 6.69 -12.58
N THR A 67 2.70 6.48 -12.94
CA THR A 67 3.11 5.24 -13.61
C THR A 67 3.13 4.11 -12.59
N LEU A 68 2.35 3.07 -12.88
CA LEU A 68 2.37 1.81 -12.15
C LEU A 68 3.09 0.74 -12.98
N ASN A 69 4.10 0.14 -12.36
CA ASN A 69 4.84 -1.00 -12.88
C ASN A 69 4.79 -2.15 -11.88
N THR A 70 5.40 -3.27 -12.24
CA THR A 70 5.77 -4.33 -11.30
C THR A 70 7.29 -4.27 -11.06
N SER A 71 7.72 -4.64 -9.86
CA SER A 71 9.13 -4.80 -9.52
C SER A 71 9.29 -5.93 -8.52
N GLN A 72 10.49 -6.51 -8.47
CA GLN A 72 10.85 -7.47 -7.44
C GLN A 72 11.58 -6.78 -6.28
N VAL A 73 11.45 -7.34 -5.07
CA VAL A 73 12.27 -7.02 -3.90
C VAL A 73 12.64 -8.29 -3.18
N ASP A 74 13.89 -8.35 -2.71
CA ASP A 74 14.34 -9.39 -1.80
C ASP A 74 14.16 -8.93 -0.35
N PHE A 75 13.44 -9.73 0.44
CA PHE A 75 13.21 -9.48 1.86
C PHE A 75 13.22 -10.81 2.62
N GLY A 76 13.96 -10.87 3.74
CA GLY A 76 14.02 -12.09 4.56
C GLY A 76 14.53 -13.33 3.82
N GLY A 77 15.39 -13.15 2.81
CA GLY A 77 15.90 -14.26 1.98
C GLY A 77 14.91 -14.81 0.95
N ARG A 78 13.79 -14.12 0.71
CA ARG A 78 12.78 -14.47 -0.30
C ARG A 78 12.60 -13.31 -1.28
N SER A 79 12.29 -13.64 -2.52
CA SER A 79 11.98 -12.63 -3.55
C SER A 79 10.47 -12.48 -3.69
N TYR A 80 10.01 -11.24 -3.69
CA TYR A 80 8.59 -10.89 -3.79
C TYR A 80 8.35 -10.02 -5.01
N LEU A 81 7.22 -10.23 -5.68
CA LEU A 81 6.74 -9.35 -6.73
C LEU A 81 5.76 -8.34 -6.12
N GLY A 82 5.98 -7.05 -6.38
CA GLY A 82 5.15 -5.97 -5.89
C GLY A 82 4.70 -5.03 -7.00
N LEU A 83 3.73 -4.19 -6.65
CA LEU A 83 3.25 -3.10 -7.48
C LEU A 83 4.01 -1.83 -7.13
N TRP A 84 4.72 -1.31 -8.12
CA TRP A 84 5.65 -0.20 -8.01
C TRP A 84 5.05 1.07 -8.63
N LEU A 85 4.91 2.11 -7.82
CA LEU A 85 4.59 3.46 -8.26
C LEU A 85 5.87 4.28 -8.43
N VAL A 86 6.06 4.81 -9.64
CA VAL A 86 7.16 5.69 -9.99
C VAL A 86 6.79 7.13 -9.61
N GLU A 87 7.72 7.83 -8.96
CA GLU A 87 7.57 9.24 -8.58
C GLU A 87 6.36 9.54 -7.66
N PRO A 88 6.11 8.72 -6.61
CA PRO A 88 4.98 8.92 -5.71
C PRO A 88 5.09 10.22 -4.90
N TRP A 89 6.26 10.88 -4.90
CA TRP A 89 6.47 12.15 -4.22
C TRP A 89 5.53 13.26 -4.72
N PHE A 90 5.01 13.18 -5.95
CA PHE A 90 3.98 14.11 -6.44
C PHE A 90 2.71 14.08 -5.57
N GLY A 91 2.37 12.91 -5.02
CA GLY A 91 1.23 12.76 -4.10
C GLY A 91 1.56 13.06 -2.63
N TRP A 92 2.79 13.46 -2.32
CA TRP A 92 3.29 13.66 -0.95
C TRP A 92 3.26 15.12 -0.49
N TYR A 93 3.06 16.05 -1.42
CA TYR A 93 2.99 17.47 -1.11
C TYR A 93 1.71 17.79 -0.33
N GLN A 94 1.88 18.33 0.89
CA GLN A 94 0.80 18.96 1.64
C GLN A 94 0.84 20.47 1.35
N THR A 95 -0.33 21.11 1.27
CA THR A 95 -0.53 22.46 0.72
C THR A 95 0.34 23.57 1.30
N ASP A 96 0.93 23.35 2.49
CA ASP A 96 1.59 24.40 3.26
C ASP A 96 3.10 24.13 3.48
N LYS A 97 3.62 22.99 3.02
CA LYS A 97 5.04 22.59 3.17
C LYS A 97 5.41 21.59 2.07
N GLU A 98 6.55 21.80 1.42
CA GLU A 98 7.10 20.84 0.44
C GLU A 98 7.80 19.68 1.16
N TRP A 99 7.05 18.67 1.61
CA TRP A 99 7.64 17.44 2.12
C TRP A 99 7.90 16.52 0.92
N GLY A 100 9.17 16.38 0.51
CA GLY A 100 9.49 15.44 -0.57
C GLY A 100 9.18 14.00 -0.17
N GLY A 101 8.35 13.28 -0.93
CA GLY A 101 8.06 11.86 -0.70
C GLY A 101 9.22 10.92 -1.09
N PRO A 102 9.01 9.59 -1.06
CA PRO A 102 10.01 8.63 -1.54
C PRO A 102 10.15 8.69 -3.07
N SER A 103 11.32 8.34 -3.60
CA SER A 103 11.58 8.33 -5.05
C SER A 103 10.75 7.27 -5.79
N ALA A 104 10.53 6.16 -5.12
CA ALA A 104 9.68 5.08 -5.58
C ALA A 104 8.95 4.46 -4.39
N LEU A 105 7.77 3.92 -4.65
CA LEU A 105 6.98 3.22 -3.65
C LEU A 105 6.57 1.87 -4.21
N MET A 106 6.66 0.83 -3.40
CA MET A 106 6.17 -0.48 -3.78
C MET A 106 5.33 -1.10 -2.68
N PHE A 107 4.23 -1.70 -3.10
CA PHE A 107 3.36 -2.51 -2.27
C PHE A 107 3.54 -3.97 -2.65
N VAL A 108 3.79 -4.82 -1.65
CA VAL A 108 4.03 -6.26 -1.82
C VAL A 108 2.92 -7.02 -1.09
N PRO A 109 1.97 -7.65 -1.78
CA PRO A 109 0.95 -8.46 -1.14
C PRO A 109 1.56 -9.68 -0.42
N GLN A 110 0.94 -10.10 0.67
CA GLN A 110 1.26 -11.35 1.37
C GLN A 110 2.73 -11.44 1.80
N LEU A 111 3.23 -10.36 2.43
CA LEU A 111 4.63 -10.26 2.87
C LEU A 111 4.85 -11.13 4.12
N GLN A 112 5.71 -12.14 4.01
CA GLN A 112 6.09 -12.95 5.17
C GLN A 112 7.15 -12.26 6.00
N SER A 113 7.02 -12.36 7.32
CA SER A 113 8.04 -11.86 8.24
C SER A 113 9.34 -12.62 8.08
N ALA A 114 10.46 -11.88 8.07
CA ALA A 114 11.80 -12.46 8.06
C ALA A 114 12.17 -13.16 9.38
N THR A 115 11.46 -12.84 10.46
CA THR A 115 11.84 -13.23 11.83
C THR A 115 10.80 -14.09 12.53
N LYS A 116 9.59 -14.17 12.00
CA LYS A 116 8.46 -14.89 12.60
C LYS A 116 7.67 -15.65 11.54
N GLU A 117 6.99 -16.71 11.95
CA GLU A 117 6.09 -17.47 11.09
C GLU A 117 4.73 -16.76 10.97
N ILE A 118 4.74 -15.57 10.37
CA ILE A 118 3.56 -14.75 10.12
C ILE A 118 3.61 -14.18 8.70
N THR A 119 2.45 -13.96 8.11
CA THR A 119 2.26 -13.28 6.83
C THR A 119 1.43 -12.03 7.09
N HIS A 120 1.93 -10.89 6.62
CA HIS A 120 1.23 -9.61 6.63
C HIS A 120 0.45 -9.44 5.33
N ASP A 121 -0.69 -8.74 5.38
CA ASP A 121 -1.52 -8.50 4.20
C ASP A 121 -0.74 -7.83 3.06
N PHE A 122 0.06 -6.80 3.38
CA PHE A 122 1.06 -6.29 2.45
C PHE A 122 2.22 -5.54 3.10
N GLY A 123 3.37 -5.54 2.43
CA GLY A 123 4.53 -4.70 2.75
C GLY A 123 4.52 -3.41 1.97
N LEU A 124 4.81 -2.29 2.63
CA LEU A 124 5.08 -0.99 2.04
C LEU A 124 6.60 -0.74 2.00
N PHE A 125 7.16 -0.63 0.80
CA PHE A 125 8.57 -0.38 0.56
C PHE A 125 8.79 0.99 -0.07
N TYR A 126 9.86 1.66 0.33
CA TYR A 126 10.35 2.87 -0.34
C TYR A 126 11.64 2.58 -1.09
N GLY A 127 11.75 3.17 -2.26
CA GLY A 127 12.95 3.20 -3.09
C GLY A 127 13.61 4.57 -3.05
N ASP A 128 14.94 4.57 -3.17
CA ASP A 128 15.77 5.78 -3.21
C ASP A 128 15.93 6.39 -4.61
N ASP A 129 15.50 5.68 -5.65
CA ASP A 129 15.58 6.05 -7.07
C ASP A 129 14.27 5.70 -7.81
N ASN A 130 14.02 6.32 -8.97
CA ASN A 130 12.84 6.09 -9.82
C ASN A 130 13.10 5.12 -11.01
N GLY A 131 14.31 4.56 -11.16
CA GLY A 131 14.64 3.60 -12.23
C GLY A 131 15.00 2.19 -11.74
N GLN A 132 15.95 2.10 -10.82
CA GLN A 132 16.42 0.86 -10.17
C GLN A 132 16.52 1.06 -8.64
N PRO A 133 15.37 1.32 -7.97
CA PRO A 133 15.34 1.58 -6.55
C PRO A 133 15.96 0.46 -5.72
N ARG A 134 16.76 0.86 -4.71
CA ARG A 134 17.07 -0.04 -3.60
C ARG A 134 15.92 0.01 -2.60
N TRP A 135 15.13 -1.05 -2.61
CA TRP A 135 13.96 -1.18 -1.76
C TRP A 135 14.32 -1.32 -0.28
N LYS A 136 13.63 -0.56 0.56
CA LYS A 136 13.65 -0.72 2.02
C LYS A 136 12.23 -0.82 2.53
N LEU A 137 11.98 -1.83 3.37
CA LEU A 137 10.70 -1.96 4.05
C LEU A 137 10.48 -0.73 4.94
N HIS A 138 9.41 -0.01 4.68
CA HIS A 138 8.97 1.12 5.50
C HIS A 138 8.04 0.63 6.63
N ALA A 139 7.03 -0.15 6.26
CA ALA A 139 6.09 -0.77 7.21
C ALA A 139 5.48 -2.03 6.60
N ALA A 140 5.13 -3.00 7.45
CA ALA A 140 4.13 -4.00 7.10
C ALA A 140 2.74 -3.44 7.43
N ILE A 141 1.73 -3.85 6.66
CA ILE A 141 0.36 -3.38 6.77
C ILE A 141 -0.54 -4.60 7.03
N GLU A 142 -1.46 -4.44 7.97
CA GLU A 142 -2.53 -5.40 8.29
C GLU A 142 -3.88 -4.69 8.14
N VAL A 143 -4.84 -5.34 7.50
CA VAL A 143 -6.20 -4.85 7.22
C VAL A 143 -7.21 -5.75 7.94
N ASP A 144 -7.66 -5.31 9.11
CA ASP A 144 -8.61 -6.07 9.93
C ASP A 144 -10.05 -5.80 9.51
N GLY A 145 -10.71 -6.83 8.94
CA GLY A 145 -12.15 -6.83 8.71
C GLY A 145 -12.98 -7.16 9.97
N TYR A 146 -14.13 -6.50 10.16
CA TYR A 146 -15.02 -6.72 11.32
C TYR A 146 -15.63 -8.12 11.35
N ALA A 147 -15.96 -8.67 10.18
CA ALA A 147 -16.63 -9.96 10.08
C ALA A 147 -15.72 -11.19 10.31
N ILE A 148 -14.39 -11.02 10.29
CA ILE A 148 -13.43 -12.13 10.22
C ILE A 148 -12.63 -12.30 11.53
N HIS A 149 -12.47 -11.25 12.36
CA HIS A 149 -11.45 -11.25 13.43
C HIS A 149 -11.90 -10.96 14.87
N GLN A 150 -13.20 -10.89 15.19
CA GLN A 150 -13.68 -10.46 16.53
C GLN A 150 -13.04 -11.20 17.74
N GLY A 151 -12.55 -12.43 17.58
CA GLY A 151 -11.87 -13.19 18.64
C GLY A 151 -10.34 -13.33 18.51
N ARG A 152 -9.73 -12.92 17.40
CA ARG A 152 -8.29 -13.14 17.12
C ARG A 152 -7.43 -11.88 17.22
N ARG A 153 -8.03 -10.68 17.19
CA ARG A 153 -7.32 -9.40 17.21
C ARG A 153 -6.23 -9.28 18.29
N PRO A 154 -6.48 -9.60 19.58
CA PRO A 154 -5.43 -9.48 20.59
C PRO A 154 -4.27 -10.46 20.38
N ALA A 155 -4.54 -11.65 19.84
CA ALA A 155 -3.51 -12.63 19.54
C ALA A 155 -2.68 -12.23 18.30
N ASP A 156 -3.33 -11.63 17.30
CA ASP A 156 -2.64 -11.12 16.11
C ASP A 156 -1.81 -9.86 16.43
N GLU A 157 -2.30 -8.95 17.27
CA GLU A 157 -1.51 -7.80 17.74
C GLU A 157 -0.28 -8.24 18.55
N LEU A 158 -0.40 -9.29 19.38
CA LEU A 158 0.75 -9.86 20.08
C LEU A 158 1.76 -10.49 19.13
N ARG A 159 1.31 -11.07 18.01
CA ARG A 159 2.21 -11.63 16.97
C ARG A 159 3.06 -10.54 16.31
N ASP A 160 2.56 -9.32 16.22
CA ASP A 160 3.26 -8.19 15.62
C ASP A 160 4.34 -7.58 16.52
N THR A 161 4.35 -7.89 17.81
CA THR A 161 5.33 -7.32 18.78
C THR A 161 6.75 -7.84 18.54
N GLY A 162 7.78 -7.01 18.70
CA GLY A 162 9.18 -7.47 18.59
C GLY A 162 9.66 -7.78 17.17
N LEU A 163 8.93 -7.32 16.14
CA LEU A 163 9.41 -7.27 14.77
C LEU A 163 10.43 -6.12 14.60
N PRO A 164 11.44 -6.26 13.70
CA PRO A 164 12.43 -5.21 13.47
C PRO A 164 11.93 -4.05 12.59
N TYR A 165 10.64 -4.07 12.24
CA TYR A 165 9.96 -3.08 11.40
C TYR A 165 8.60 -2.73 12.01
N LYS A 166 8.04 -1.60 11.56
CA LYS A 166 6.73 -1.15 12.00
C LYS A 166 5.62 -1.99 11.34
N VAL A 167 4.59 -2.30 12.10
CA VAL A 167 3.32 -2.83 11.58
C VAL A 167 2.26 -1.74 11.73
N LEU A 168 1.61 -1.36 10.63
CA LEU A 168 0.46 -0.46 10.64
C LEU A 168 -0.80 -1.29 10.47
N ARG A 169 -1.67 -1.25 11.47
CA ARG A 169 -2.96 -1.94 11.45
C ARG A 169 -4.05 -0.95 11.04
N LEU A 170 -4.81 -1.34 10.04
CA LEU A 170 -5.94 -0.60 9.47
C LEU A 170 -7.21 -1.38 9.78
N TYR A 171 -8.21 -0.69 10.33
CA TYR A 171 -9.45 -1.32 10.79
C TYR A 171 -10.59 -0.93 9.86
N GLU A 172 -11.27 -1.89 9.24
CA GLU A 172 -12.39 -1.64 8.30
C GLU A 172 -13.43 -0.64 8.84
N GLU A 173 -13.66 -0.62 10.15
CA GLU A 173 -14.66 0.21 10.81
C GLU A 173 -14.25 1.68 10.96
N SER A 174 -12.96 1.98 10.93
CA SER A 174 -12.42 3.33 11.23
C SER A 174 -11.46 3.87 10.18
N ASP A 175 -10.82 2.99 9.42
CA ASP A 175 -9.90 3.29 8.33
C ASP A 175 -10.63 3.13 7.00
N LYS A 176 -10.82 4.25 6.30
CA LYS A 176 -11.37 4.21 4.95
C LYS A 176 -10.25 3.89 3.96
N PRO A 177 -10.47 2.96 3.01
CA PRO A 177 -9.51 2.67 1.96
C PRO A 177 -9.00 3.92 1.19
N LEU A 178 -9.83 4.93 0.98
CA LEU A 178 -9.43 6.16 0.28
C LEU A 178 -8.58 7.13 1.12
N ASP A 179 -8.57 6.97 2.44
CA ASP A 179 -7.97 7.95 3.35
C ASP A 179 -6.78 7.42 4.13
N TRP A 180 -6.65 6.10 4.29
CA TRP A 180 -5.61 5.52 5.16
C TRP A 180 -4.20 5.96 4.78
N PHE A 181 -3.93 6.12 3.49
CA PHE A 181 -2.61 6.46 3.01
C PHE A 181 -2.19 7.89 3.38
N ARG A 182 -3.15 8.78 3.64
CA ARG A 182 -2.88 10.09 4.24
C ARG A 182 -2.14 9.96 5.57
N LYS A 183 -2.46 8.93 6.36
CA LYS A 183 -1.80 8.67 7.65
C LYS A 183 -0.32 8.36 7.44
N ILE A 184 0.05 7.63 6.39
CA ILE A 184 1.46 7.38 6.04
C ILE A 184 2.18 8.69 5.73
N VAL A 185 1.61 9.53 4.87
CA VAL A 185 2.19 10.84 4.51
C VAL A 185 2.37 11.72 5.75
N GLU A 186 1.35 11.79 6.62
CA GLU A 186 1.40 12.57 7.87
C GLU A 186 2.42 12.03 8.89
N LEU A 187 2.59 10.70 8.98
CA LEU A 187 3.58 10.08 9.86
C LEU A 187 5.00 10.37 9.38
N ASP A 188 5.24 10.24 8.07
CA ASP A 188 6.52 10.57 7.44
C ASP A 188 6.87 12.03 7.63
N ALA A 189 5.86 12.88 7.51
CA ALA A 189 5.98 14.29 7.80
C ALA A 189 6.48 14.50 9.25
N ARG A 190 5.72 14.07 10.25
CA ARG A 190 6.11 14.26 11.67
C ARG A 190 7.49 13.70 12.00
N ALA A 191 7.88 12.58 11.40
CA ALA A 191 9.20 11.97 11.60
C ALA A 191 10.38 12.82 11.08
N ARG A 192 10.13 13.72 10.12
CA ARG A 192 11.12 14.68 9.60
C ARG A 192 11.22 15.94 10.44
N ASP A 193 10.08 16.47 10.88
CA ASP A 193 10.06 17.65 11.76
C ASP A 193 10.74 17.38 13.13
N ALA A 194 10.88 16.10 13.51
CA ALA A 194 11.55 15.67 14.73
C ALA A 194 13.08 15.47 14.60
N ARG A 195 13.65 15.65 13.40
CA ARG A 195 15.10 15.55 13.13
C ARG A 195 15.74 16.92 13.04
#